data_AF-A0A7S0VSN7-F1
#
_entry.id   AF-A0A7S0VSN7-F1
#
_cell.length_a   1.000
_cell.length_b   1.000
_cell.length_c   1.000
_cell.angle_alpha   90.00
_cell.angle_beta   90.00
_cell.angle_gamma   90.00
#
_symmetry.space_group_name_H-M   'P 1'
#
loop_
_entity.id
_entity.type
_entity.pdbx_description
1 polymer ?
#
loop_
_entity_poly.entity_id
_entity_poly.type
_entity_poly.pdbx_seq_one_letter_code
_entity_poly.pdbx_strand_id
1 'polypeptide(L)'
;LNGCVIDGLVVGGPAYASNSLSRGDEIVRVDGRHVDQDSILPALVGSDTPGSTITLHVARAGQKDGAGEQRVVKLQRMASGLIAGRLQLFDLFTRLKETAVEKGDDEVIYIADDCVELWNRAIIEHSDHDRAVMQNFSEMQVQCERRVADAKEALDEIELLFRKQEEECSRL
;
A
#
# COMPACT_ATOMS: atom_id res chain seq x y z
N LEU A 1 21.81 11.99 15.51
CA LEU A 1 20.85 11.60 14.45
C LEU A 1 19.93 10.61 15.12
N ASN A 2 18.68 10.99 15.34
CA ASN A 2 17.75 10.22 16.16
C ASN A 2 16.63 9.56 15.31
N GLY A 3 16.71 9.62 13.97
CA GLY A 3 15.76 8.97 13.08
C GLY A 3 16.36 7.77 12.35
N CYS A 4 15.49 7.04 11.66
CA CYS A 4 15.85 5.87 10.87
C CYS A 4 15.99 6.26 9.40
N VAL A 5 17.18 6.10 8.82
CA VAL A 5 17.45 6.40 7.41
C VAL A 5 17.05 5.22 6.54
N ILE A 6 16.29 5.49 5.48
CA ILE A 6 15.86 4.49 4.51
C ILE A 6 17.06 4.09 3.63
N ASP A 7 17.56 2.86 3.78
CA ASP A 7 18.64 2.36 2.92
C ASP A 7 18.12 1.82 1.57
N GLY A 8 16.89 1.33 1.53
CA GLY A 8 16.28 0.81 0.31
C GLY A 8 14.77 0.66 0.44
N LEU A 9 14.10 0.56 -0.72
CA LEU A 9 12.68 0.28 -0.81
C LEU A 9 12.48 -1.09 -1.44
N VAL A 10 11.64 -1.92 -0.84
CA VAL A 10 11.27 -3.22 -1.38
C VAL A 10 10.29 -3.03 -2.53
N VAL A 11 10.60 -3.57 -3.71
CA VAL A 11 9.73 -3.50 -4.89
C VAL A 11 8.38 -4.14 -4.58
N GLY A 12 7.31 -3.43 -4.95
CA GLY A 12 5.93 -3.83 -4.65
C GLY A 12 5.55 -3.78 -3.17
N GLY A 13 6.38 -3.22 -2.30
CA GLY A 13 5.99 -2.85 -0.94
C GLY A 13 5.20 -1.52 -0.93
N PRO A 14 4.46 -1.21 0.14
CA PRO A 14 3.66 0.01 0.23
C PRO A 14 4.47 1.30 0.05
N ALA A 15 5.70 1.31 0.59
CA ALA A 15 6.61 2.45 0.46
C ALA A 15 7.04 2.68 -0.99
N TYR A 16 7.34 1.61 -1.73
CA TYR A 16 7.66 1.68 -3.16
C TYR A 16 6.45 2.13 -3.99
N ALA A 17 5.27 1.53 -3.75
CA ALA A 17 4.05 1.86 -4.47
C ALA A 17 3.61 3.33 -4.31
N SER A 18 3.96 3.96 -3.18
CA SER A 18 3.64 5.37 -2.93
C SER A 18 4.42 6.37 -3.77
N ASN A 19 5.58 5.99 -4.31
CA ASN A 19 6.54 6.87 -4.99
C ASN A 19 6.90 8.16 -4.21
N SER A 20 6.60 8.21 -2.91
CA SER A 20 6.72 9.41 -2.08
C SER A 20 7.93 9.36 -1.14
N LEU A 21 8.57 8.19 -1.08
CA LEU A 21 9.77 7.93 -0.29
C LEU A 21 10.93 7.63 -1.22
N SER A 22 12.14 7.93 -0.77
CA SER A 22 13.37 7.66 -1.51
C SER A 22 14.47 7.19 -0.57
N ARG A 23 15.48 6.49 -1.12
CA ARG A 23 16.68 6.14 -0.37
C ARG A 23 17.34 7.40 0.20
N GLY A 24 17.77 7.32 1.46
CA GLY A 24 18.40 8.40 2.20
C GLY A 24 17.43 9.31 2.95
N ASP A 25 16.12 9.18 2.72
CA ASP A 25 15.13 9.87 3.53
C ASP A 25 15.16 9.35 4.99
N GLU A 26 14.92 10.24 5.96
CA GLU A 26 14.94 9.93 7.39
C GLU A 26 13.52 9.94 7.95
N ILE A 27 13.08 8.82 8.51
CA ILE A 27 11.78 8.71 9.17
C ILE A 27 11.92 9.27 10.59
N VAL A 28 11.16 10.33 10.86
CA VAL A 28 11.18 11.06 12.15
C VAL A 28 9.98 10.66 13.02
N ARG A 29 8.81 10.48 12.40
CA ARG A 29 7.59 10.08 13.13
C ARG A 29 6.77 9.07 12.37
N VAL A 30 6.08 8.21 13.14
CA VAL A 30 5.10 7.25 12.65
C VAL A 30 3.82 7.43 13.46
N ASP A 31 2.71 7.70 12.78
CA ASP A 31 1.40 7.95 13.39
C ASP A 31 1.46 9.01 14.51
N GLY A 32 2.23 10.08 14.25
CA GLY A 32 2.46 11.19 15.18
C GLY A 32 3.44 10.90 16.32
N ARG A 33 3.91 9.66 16.49
CA ARG A 33 4.90 9.29 17.51
C ARG A 33 6.32 9.43 16.97
N HIS A 34 7.20 10.04 17.73
CA HIS A 34 8.62 10.06 17.38
C HIS A 34 9.17 8.63 17.44
N VAL A 35 9.97 8.29 16.44
CA VAL A 35 10.61 6.98 16.33
C VAL A 35 12.12 7.16 16.23
N ASP A 36 12.83 6.13 16.65
CA ASP A 36 14.27 5.95 16.51
C ASP A 36 14.55 4.58 15.87
N GLN A 37 15.81 4.19 15.80
CA GLN A 37 16.22 2.94 15.14
C GLN A 37 15.64 1.68 15.81
N ASP A 38 15.37 1.72 17.12
CA ASP A 38 14.86 0.56 17.86
C ASP A 38 13.32 0.51 17.88
N SER A 39 12.67 1.68 17.86
CA SER A 39 11.21 1.83 17.94
C SER A 39 10.51 1.94 16.58
N ILE A 40 11.25 2.12 15.48
CA ILE A 40 10.68 2.24 14.14
C ILE A 40 9.92 0.98 13.72
N LEU A 41 10.51 -0.21 13.87
CA LEU A 41 9.88 -1.47 13.46
C LEU A 41 8.55 -1.73 14.16
N PRO A 42 8.45 -1.70 15.50
CA PRO A 42 7.16 -1.91 16.17
C PRO A 42 6.15 -0.81 15.84
N ALA A 43 6.58 0.44 15.57
CA ALA A 43 5.68 1.50 15.15
C ALA A 43 5.12 1.26 13.73
N LEU A 44 5.97 0.82 12.79
CA LEU A 44 5.58 0.46 11.43
C LEU A 44 4.64 -0.75 11.38
N VAL A 45 4.82 -1.73 12.27
CA VAL A 45 3.95 -2.92 12.39
C VAL A 45 2.63 -2.59 13.09
N GLY A 46 2.67 -1.77 14.15
CA GLY A 46 1.49 -1.25 14.88
C GLY A 46 0.42 -2.29 15.16
N SER A 47 -0.83 -2.07 14.72
CA SER A 47 -1.95 -3.00 14.92
C SER A 47 -2.01 -4.17 13.92
N ASP A 48 -1.02 -4.25 13.02
CA ASP A 48 -0.89 -5.25 11.94
C ASP A 48 -2.19 -5.55 11.17
N THR A 49 -3.08 -4.56 11.05
CA THR A 49 -4.33 -4.70 10.31
C THR A 49 -4.07 -4.35 8.85
N PRO A 50 -4.10 -5.32 7.91
CA PRO A 50 -3.86 -5.04 6.51
C PRO A 50 -4.88 -4.03 5.98
N GLY A 51 -4.43 -3.11 5.11
CA GLY A 51 -5.25 -2.05 4.53
C GLY A 51 -5.42 -0.80 5.41
N SER A 52 -5.02 -0.84 6.69
CA SER A 52 -5.00 0.37 7.53
C SER A 52 -3.96 1.37 7.02
N THR A 53 -4.24 2.67 7.17
CA THR A 53 -3.32 3.73 6.71
C THR A 53 -2.32 4.06 7.81
N ILE A 54 -1.03 4.08 7.48
CA ILE A 54 0.05 4.57 8.33
C ILE A 54 0.53 5.94 7.84
N THR A 55 0.76 6.87 8.75
CA THR A 55 1.21 8.23 8.45
C THR A 55 2.66 8.41 8.89
N LEU A 56 3.55 8.59 7.92
CA LEU A 56 4.97 8.81 8.14
C LEU A 56 5.30 10.29 8.01
N HIS A 57 6.11 10.81 8.93
CA HIS A 57 6.77 12.11 8.79
C HIS A 57 8.23 11.88 8.47
N VAL A 58 8.63 12.38 7.30
CA VAL A 58 9.93 12.06 6.70
C VAL A 58 10.68 13.34 6.37
N ALA A 59 11.96 13.38 6.71
CA ALA A 59 12.90 14.44 6.36
C ALA A 59 13.76 13.99 5.18
N ARG A 60 13.99 14.87 4.21
CA ARG A 60 14.68 14.52 2.97
C ARG A 60 16.20 14.45 3.17
N ALA A 61 16.84 13.51 2.47
CA ALA A 61 18.30 13.38 2.48
C ALA A 61 18.99 14.72 2.20
N GLY A 62 19.80 15.21 3.15
CA GLY A 62 20.62 16.42 2.97
C GLY A 62 20.16 17.67 3.75
N GLN A 63 18.98 17.67 4.38
CA GLN A 63 18.59 18.73 5.33
C GLN A 63 18.98 18.35 6.77
N LYS A 64 20.25 18.58 7.13
CA LYS A 64 20.83 18.13 8.41
C LYS A 64 20.47 18.98 9.64
N ASP A 65 19.79 20.12 9.49
CA ASP A 65 19.64 21.08 10.59
C ASP A 65 18.29 21.05 11.33
N GLY A 66 17.52 19.97 11.22
CA GLY A 66 16.26 19.81 11.99
C GLY A 66 15.13 20.81 11.64
N ALA A 67 15.42 21.83 10.83
CA ALA A 67 14.49 22.78 10.24
C ALA A 67 14.06 22.39 8.81
N GLY A 68 14.39 21.16 8.39
CA GLY A 68 14.00 20.63 7.09
C GLY A 68 12.48 20.49 6.98
N GLU A 69 11.97 20.70 5.77
CA GLU A 69 10.55 20.60 5.47
C GLU A 69 10.11 19.13 5.60
N GLN A 70 9.46 18.79 6.71
CA GLN A 70 8.95 17.43 6.93
C GLN A 70 7.79 17.15 5.99
N ARG A 71 7.87 16.05 5.25
CA ARG A 71 6.78 15.58 4.40
C ARG A 71 5.97 14.53 5.12
N VAL A 72 4.65 14.66 4.98
CA VAL A 72 3.70 13.66 5.48
C VAL A 72 3.38 12.71 4.35
N VAL A 73 3.77 11.45 4.51
CA VAL A 73 3.51 10.37 3.56
C VAL A 73 2.50 9.41 4.18
N LYS A 74 1.42 9.12 3.46
CA LYS A 74 0.43 8.14 3.88
C LYS A 74 0.66 6.86 3.09
N LEU A 75 0.92 5.76 3.78
CA LEU A 75 1.05 4.44 3.18
C LEU A 75 -0.07 3.53 3.67
N GLN A 76 -0.37 2.47 2.93
CA GLN A 76 -1.25 1.41 3.42
C GLN A 76 -0.42 0.27 4.02
N ARG A 77 -0.81 -0.23 5.19
CA ARG A 77 -0.21 -1.41 5.78
C ARG A 77 -0.55 -2.63 4.93
N MET A 78 0.44 -3.46 4.67
CA MET A 78 0.26 -4.74 3.98
C MET A 78 0.44 -5.87 5.00
N ALA A 79 -0.21 -7.01 4.77
CA ALA A 79 -0.08 -8.16 5.65
C ALA A 79 1.40 -8.55 5.80
N SER A 80 1.88 -8.54 7.06
CA SER A 80 3.27 -8.79 7.46
C SER A 80 3.83 -10.09 6.86
N GLY A 81 3.00 -11.14 6.76
CA GLY A 81 3.38 -12.42 6.15
C GLY A 81 3.75 -12.35 4.66
N LEU A 82 3.08 -11.51 3.86
CA LEU A 82 3.38 -11.37 2.43
C LEU A 82 4.70 -10.63 2.19
N ILE A 83 5.01 -9.64 3.03
CA ILE A 83 6.30 -8.94 3.00
C ILE A 83 7.43 -9.89 3.40
N ALA A 84 7.22 -10.65 4.48
CA ALA A 84 8.23 -11.57 5.01
C ALA A 84 8.68 -12.59 3.96
N GLY A 85 7.75 -13.19 3.22
CA GLY A 85 8.11 -14.14 2.14
C GLY A 85 8.92 -13.50 1.02
N ARG A 86 8.60 -12.26 0.63
CA ARG A 86 9.35 -11.52 -0.40
C ARG A 86 10.76 -11.17 0.08
N LEU A 87 10.89 -10.71 1.33
CA LEU A 87 12.19 -10.42 1.94
C LEU A 87 13.06 -11.68 2.04
N GLN A 88 12.49 -12.80 2.47
CA GLN A 88 13.21 -14.07 2.52
C GLN A 88 13.73 -14.52 1.15
N LEU A 89 12.94 -14.35 0.09
CA LEU A 89 13.40 -14.64 -1.27
C LEU A 89 14.54 -13.70 -1.70
N PHE A 90 14.42 -12.40 -1.41
CA PHE A 90 15.48 -11.43 -1.68
C PHE A 90 16.78 -11.81 -0.97
N ASP A 91 16.71 -12.14 0.33
CA ASP A 91 17.87 -12.58 1.12
C ASP A 91 18.51 -13.84 0.53
N LEU A 92 17.72 -14.78 0.01
CA LEU A 92 18.23 -15.97 -0.66
C LEU A 92 18.97 -15.62 -1.95
N PHE A 93 18.46 -14.68 -2.77
CA PHE A 93 19.15 -14.21 -3.97
C PHE A 93 20.44 -13.47 -3.63
N THR A 94 20.44 -12.63 -2.59
CA THR A 94 21.64 -11.94 -2.11
C THR A 94 22.71 -12.95 -1.68
N ARG A 95 22.34 -13.94 -0.86
CA ARG A 95 23.27 -14.99 -0.42
C ARG A 95 23.80 -15.84 -1.57
N LEU A 96 22.95 -16.14 -2.56
CA LEU A 96 23.37 -16.85 -3.78
C LEU A 96 24.42 -16.04 -4.53
N LYS A 97 24.18 -14.74 -4.73
CA LYS A 97 25.10 -13.82 -5.42
C LYS A 97 26.41 -13.67 -4.67
N GLU A 98 26.38 -13.49 -3.35
CA GLU A 98 27.58 -13.42 -2.50
C GLU A 98 28.43 -14.69 -2.63
N THR A 99 27.79 -15.86 -2.56
CA THR A 99 28.49 -17.15 -2.70
C THR A 99 29.11 -17.31 -4.10
N ALA A 100 28.43 -16.84 -5.14
CA ALA A 100 28.93 -16.89 -6.51
C ALA A 100 30.14 -15.95 -6.72
N VAL A 101 30.08 -14.74 -6.15
CA VAL A 101 31.21 -13.79 -6.13
C VAL A 101 32.43 -14.39 -5.42
N GLU A 102 32.24 -15.02 -4.26
CA GLU A 102 33.34 -15.67 -3.53
C GLU A 102 34.00 -16.80 -4.32
N LYS A 103 33.25 -17.49 -5.19
CA LYS A 103 33.74 -18.58 -6.05
C LYS A 103 34.25 -18.12 -7.41
N GLY A 104 34.03 -16.85 -7.79
CA GLY A 104 34.33 -16.32 -9.11
C GLY A 104 33.45 -16.93 -10.22
N ASP A 105 32.19 -17.25 -9.90
CA ASP A 105 31.23 -17.81 -10.86
C ASP A 105 30.35 -16.71 -11.46
N ASP A 106 30.86 -16.07 -12.52
CA ASP A 106 30.20 -14.96 -13.21
C ASP A 106 28.87 -15.36 -13.85
N GLU A 107 28.70 -16.62 -14.26
CA GLU A 107 27.46 -17.12 -14.85
C GLU A 107 26.34 -17.15 -13.82
N VAL A 108 26.61 -17.67 -12.62
CA VAL A 108 25.63 -17.69 -11.53
C VAL A 108 25.28 -16.28 -11.06
N ILE A 109 26.23 -15.34 -11.04
CA ILE A 109 25.97 -13.93 -10.73
C ILE A 109 24.97 -13.35 -11.73
N TYR A 110 25.21 -13.54 -13.03
CA TYR A 110 24.33 -13.04 -14.07
C TYR A 110 22.92 -13.65 -13.97
N ILE A 111 22.80 -14.96 -13.77
CA ILE A 111 21.51 -15.64 -13.59
C ILE A 111 20.77 -15.12 -12.35
N ALA A 112 21.47 -14.89 -11.25
CA ALA A 112 20.87 -14.35 -10.03
C ALA A 112 20.31 -12.94 -10.24
N ASP A 113 21.04 -12.08 -10.96
CA ASP A 113 20.58 -10.73 -11.30
C ASP A 113 19.36 -10.76 -12.23
N ASP A 114 19.38 -11.60 -13.27
CA ASP A 114 18.23 -11.80 -14.17
C ASP A 114 16.99 -12.32 -13.40
N CYS A 115 17.19 -13.23 -12.43
CA CYS A 115 16.12 -13.72 -11.58
C CYS A 115 15.51 -12.62 -10.71
N VAL A 116 16.34 -11.77 -10.11
CA VAL A 116 15.88 -10.62 -9.30
C VAL A 116 15.12 -9.62 -10.17
N GLU A 117 15.61 -9.31 -11.38
CA GLU A 117 14.92 -8.41 -12.30
C GLU A 117 13.57 -8.96 -12.75
N LEU A 118 13.52 -10.23 -13.18
CA LEU A 118 12.29 -10.89 -13.58
C LEU A 118 11.27 -10.93 -12.43
N TRP A 119 11.73 -11.25 -11.23
CA TRP A 119 10.89 -11.28 -10.03
C TRP A 119 10.34 -9.89 -9.68
N ASN A 120 11.18 -8.84 -9.73
CA ASN A 120 10.75 -7.47 -9.49
C ASN A 120 9.67 -7.03 -10.49
N ARG A 121 9.86 -7.33 -11.77
CA ARG A 121 8.87 -7.06 -12.82
C ARG A 121 7.56 -7.82 -12.57
N ALA A 122 7.62 -9.10 -12.24
CA ALA A 122 6.43 -9.89 -11.92
C ALA A 122 5.66 -9.33 -10.71
N ILE A 123 6.36 -8.83 -9.69
CA ILE A 123 5.72 -8.17 -8.54
C ILE A 123 5.01 -6.89 -8.96
N ILE A 124 5.64 -6.07 -9.81
CA ILE A 124 5.04 -4.82 -10.30
C ILE A 124 3.78 -5.13 -11.12
N GLU A 125 3.87 -6.06 -12.06
CA GLU A 125 2.73 -6.49 -12.89
C GLU A 125 1.57 -7.03 -12.03
N HIS A 126 1.87 -7.83 -11.00
CA HIS A 126 0.87 -8.32 -10.07
C HIS A 126 0.22 -7.18 -9.26
N SER A 127 1.03 -6.22 -8.78
CA SER A 127 0.51 -5.06 -8.04
C SER A 127 -0.38 -4.18 -8.91
N ASP A 128 -0.05 -4.04 -10.20
CA ASP A 128 -0.85 -3.29 -11.17
C ASP A 128 -2.18 -4.00 -11.46
N HIS A 129 -2.13 -5.32 -11.59
CA HIS A 129 -3.32 -6.15 -11.73
C HIS A 129 -4.26 -6.04 -10.51
N ASP A 130 -3.74 -6.21 -9.30
CA ASP A 130 -4.53 -6.09 -8.07
C ASP A 130 -5.20 -4.72 -7.96
N ARG A 131 -4.46 -3.66 -8.28
CA ARG A 131 -4.98 -2.29 -8.30
C ARG A 131 -6.12 -2.13 -9.30
N ALA A 132 -5.99 -2.67 -10.51
CA ALA A 132 -7.05 -2.64 -11.51
C ALA A 132 -8.30 -3.42 -11.06
N VAL A 133 -8.12 -4.60 -10.43
CA VAL A 133 -9.22 -5.38 -9.87
C VAL A 133 -9.95 -4.60 -8.76
N MET A 134 -9.21 -3.97 -7.85
CA MET A 134 -9.78 -3.17 -6.77
C MET A 134 -10.53 -1.94 -7.29
N GLN A 135 -10.00 -1.27 -8.32
CA GLN A 135 -10.69 -0.16 -8.98
C GLN A 135 -12.01 -0.63 -9.61
N ASN A 136 -11.98 -1.71 -10.39
CA ASN A 136 -13.18 -2.27 -11.01
C ASN A 136 -14.23 -2.65 -9.96
N PHE A 137 -13.81 -3.25 -8.84
CA PHE A 137 -14.71 -3.60 -7.74
C PHE A 137 -15.35 -2.35 -7.11
N SER A 138 -14.55 -1.30 -6.84
CA SER A 138 -15.06 -0.04 -6.32
C SER A 138 -16.06 0.63 -7.27
N GLU A 139 -15.79 0.60 -8.58
CA GLU A 139 -16.70 1.14 -9.59
C GLU A 139 -18.01 0.34 -9.63
N MET A 140 -17.95 -0.99 -9.56
CA MET A 140 -19.13 -1.85 -9.46
C MET A 140 -19.92 -1.57 -8.19
N GLN A 141 -19.26 -1.38 -7.05
CA GLN A 141 -19.94 -1.06 -5.78
C GLN A 141 -20.74 0.23 -5.89
N VAL A 142 -20.13 1.31 -6.41
CA VAL A 142 -20.80 2.59 -6.62
C VAL A 142 -22.01 2.45 -7.56
N GLN A 143 -21.87 1.66 -8.63
CA GLN A 143 -22.97 1.38 -9.54
C GLN A 143 -24.12 0.62 -8.86
N CYS A 144 -23.81 -0.38 -8.02
CA CYS A 144 -24.80 -1.10 -7.24
C CYS A 144 -25.52 -0.19 -6.24
N GLU A 145 -24.79 0.65 -5.51
CA GLU A 145 -25.36 1.61 -4.56
C GLU A 145 -26.32 2.58 -5.27
N ARG A 146 -25.92 3.09 -6.43
CA ARG A 146 -26.78 3.93 -7.27
C ARG A 146 -28.06 3.21 -7.70
N ARG A 147 -27.95 1.98 -8.23
CA ARG A 147 -29.12 1.20 -8.64
C ARG A 147 -30.07 0.89 -7.49
N VAL A 148 -29.53 0.67 -6.28
CA VAL A 148 -30.34 0.48 -5.07
C VAL A 148 -31.05 1.77 -4.69
N ALA A 149 -30.41 2.93 -4.83
CA ALA A 149 -31.05 4.22 -4.60
C ALA A 149 -32.18 4.49 -5.62
N ASP A 150 -31.92 4.29 -6.92
CA ASP A 150 -32.91 4.47 -7.98
C ASP A 150 -34.12 3.53 -7.78
N ALA A 151 -33.89 2.28 -7.36
CA ALA A 151 -34.96 1.33 -7.07
C ALA A 151 -35.80 1.73 -5.85
N LYS A 152 -35.20 2.35 -4.84
CA LYS A 152 -35.94 2.87 -3.67
C LYS A 152 -36.82 4.05 -4.06
N GLU A 153 -36.29 4.99 -4.84
CA GLU A 153 -37.05 6.14 -5.33
C GLU A 153 -38.27 5.68 -6.15
N ALA A 154 -38.10 4.70 -7.04
CA ALA A 154 -39.21 4.12 -7.79
C ALA A 154 -40.25 3.43 -6.90
N LEU A 155 -39.83 2.75 -5.83
CA LEU A 155 -40.76 2.15 -4.86
C LEU A 155 -41.55 3.20 -4.08
N ASP A 156 -40.89 4.29 -3.67
CA ASP A 156 -41.53 5.40 -2.96
C ASP A 156 -42.55 6.12 -3.85
N GLU A 157 -42.26 6.30 -5.14
CA GLU A 157 -43.20 6.83 -6.14
C GLU A 157 -44.44 5.93 -6.29
N ILE A 158 -44.22 4.61 -6.36
CA ILE A 158 -45.31 3.63 -6.46
C ILE A 158 -46.18 3.68 -5.20
N GLU A 159 -45.59 3.74 -4.00
CA GLU A 159 -46.34 3.86 -2.74
C GLU A 159 -47.20 5.13 -2.71
N LEU A 160 -46.64 6.26 -3.16
CA LEU A 160 -47.37 7.53 -3.25
C LEU A 160 -48.56 7.45 -4.20
N LEU A 161 -48.42 6.76 -5.34
CA LEU A 161 -49.51 6.54 -6.29
C LEU A 161 -50.62 5.67 -5.70
N PHE A 162 -50.27 4.58 -5.00
CA PHE A 162 -51.25 3.74 -4.31
C PHE A 162 -52.03 4.52 -3.25
N ARG A 163 -51.35 5.32 -2.43
CA ARG A 163 -52.00 6.14 -1.39
C ARG A 163 -53.00 7.14 -1.99
N LYS A 164 -52.65 7.77 -3.12
CA LYS A 164 -53.58 8.66 -3.84
C LYS A 164 -54.82 7.92 -4.35
N GLN A 165 -54.67 6.71 -4.88
CA GLN A 165 -55.80 5.91 -5.33
C GLN A 165 -56.73 5.51 -4.17
N GLU A 166 -56.19 5.15 -3.02
CA GLU A 166 -57.00 4.84 -1.83
C GLU A 166 -57.83 6.05 -1.37
N GLU A 167 -57.24 7.24 -1.39
CA GLU A 167 -57.94 8.49 -1.08
C GLU A 167 -59.05 8.82 -2.09
N GLU A 168 -58.83 8.55 -3.38
CA GLU A 168 -59.83 8.74 -4.44
C GLU A 168 -60.99 7.74 -4.29
N CYS A 169 -60.70 6.46 -4.06
CA CYS A 169 -61.73 5.44 -3.84
C CYS A 169 -62.57 5.68 -2.59
N SER A 170 -61.98 6.25 -1.53
CA SER A 170 -62.70 6.56 -0.27
C SER A 170 -63.69 7.71 -0.38
N ARG A 171 -63.64 8.50 -1.47
CA ARG A 171 -64.54 9.65 -1.72
C ARG A 171 -65.79 9.28 -2.52
N LEU A 172 -65.82 8.09 -3.13
CA LEU A 172 -66.93 7.56 -3.92
C LEU A 172 -67.92 6.80 -3.03
#